data_AF-X0SM22-F1
#
_entry.id   AF-X0SM22-F1
#
_cell.length_a   1.000
_cell.length_b   1.000
_cell.length_c   1.000
_cell.angle_alpha   90.00
_cell.angle_beta   90.00
_cell.angle_gamma   90.00
#
_symmetry.space_group_name_H-M   'P 1'
#
loop_
_entity.id
_entity.type
_entity.pdbx_description
1 polymer ?
#
loop_
_entity_poly.entity_id
_entity_poly.type
_entity_poly.pdbx_seq_one_letter_code
_entity_poly.pdbx_strand_id
1 'polypeptide(L)'
;GGGMRQVGILAAAGIIALEQMMERLKEDHKNARILGEGLANISGIKVDLETIQTNMVYFDLQESGMDTYQFLPKLAKYNILGSPRPPTKVRLVTHYGISEEDIYATIKAIKEIAKN
;
A
#
# COMPACT_ATOMS: atom_id res chain seq x y z
N GLY A 1 15.52 -15.55 -25.40
CA GLY A 1 16.50 -15.41 -24.30
C GLY A 1 15.81 -15.74 -23.01
N GLY A 2 16.40 -16.59 -22.16
CA GLY A 2 15.76 -17.11 -20.95
C GLY A 2 16.53 -18.27 -20.30
N GLY A 3 17.40 -18.95 -21.05
CA GLY A 3 18.32 -19.97 -20.54
C GLY A 3 19.48 -19.37 -19.76
N MET A 4 19.22 -18.91 -18.54
CA MET A 4 20.26 -18.46 -17.60
C MET A 4 21.07 -19.65 -17.10
N ARG A 5 22.37 -19.46 -16.87
CA ARG A 5 23.24 -20.48 -16.27
C ARG A 5 23.49 -20.14 -14.79
N GLN A 6 23.76 -21.16 -13.97
CA GLN A 6 23.97 -21.03 -12.52
C GLN A 6 22.81 -20.30 -11.79
N VAL A 7 21.58 -20.46 -12.27
CA VAL A 7 20.36 -19.83 -11.73
C VAL A 7 19.96 -20.34 -10.34
N GLY A 8 20.68 -21.35 -9.81
CA GLY A 8 20.39 -21.98 -8.52
C GLY A 8 20.29 -20.98 -7.35
N ILE A 9 21.04 -19.89 -7.38
CA ILE A 9 20.97 -18.84 -6.33
C ILE A 9 19.59 -18.16 -6.33
N LEU A 10 19.05 -17.80 -7.50
CA LEU A 10 17.70 -17.22 -7.61
C LEU A 10 16.61 -18.25 -7.33
N ALA A 11 16.81 -19.48 -7.80
CA ALA A 11 15.87 -20.58 -7.58
C ALA A 11 15.74 -20.93 -6.08
N ALA A 12 16.83 -20.88 -5.31
CA ALA A 12 16.81 -21.10 -3.87
C ALA A 12 15.91 -20.09 -3.13
N ALA A 13 15.98 -18.80 -3.49
CA ALA A 13 15.06 -17.80 -2.95
C ALA A 13 13.60 -18.08 -3.34
N GLY A 14 13.36 -18.58 -4.56
CA GLY A 14 12.04 -19.00 -5.02
C GLY A 14 11.45 -20.18 -4.23
N ILE A 15 12.28 -21.17 -3.88
CA ILE A 15 11.86 -22.30 -3.04
C ILE A 15 11.41 -21.78 -1.66
N ILE A 16 12.20 -20.93 -1.01
CA ILE A 16 11.83 -20.32 0.28
C ILE A 16 10.54 -19.51 0.16
N ALA A 17 10.38 -18.73 -0.91
CA ALA A 17 9.16 -17.97 -1.14
C ALA A 17 7.90 -18.86 -1.25
N LEU A 18 8.02 -20.01 -1.91
CA LEU A 18 6.91 -20.97 -2.05
C LEU A 18 6.63 -21.76 -0.77
N GLU A 19 7.68 -22.18 -0.06
CA GLU A 19 7.52 -23.09 1.08
C GLU A 19 7.22 -22.37 2.40
N GLN A 20 7.72 -21.14 2.57
CA GLN A 20 7.69 -20.44 3.86
C GLN A 20 6.90 -19.13 3.85
N MET A 21 6.71 -18.51 2.68
CA MET A 21 6.13 -17.15 2.61
C MET A 21 4.65 -17.12 2.20
N MET A 22 4.01 -18.26 1.91
CA MET A 22 2.59 -18.25 1.50
C MET A 22 1.63 -17.93 2.65
N GLU A 23 1.79 -18.56 3.82
CA GLU A 23 0.85 -18.39 4.94
C GLU A 23 0.79 -16.95 5.46
N ARG A 24 1.92 -16.24 5.42
CA ARG A 24 2.03 -14.85 5.84
C ARG A 24 1.35 -13.84 4.92
N LEU A 25 0.93 -14.21 3.70
CA LEU A 25 0.15 -13.29 2.84
C LEU A 25 -1.13 -12.80 3.55
N LYS A 26 -1.65 -13.59 4.48
CA LYS A 26 -2.76 -13.22 5.37
C LYS A 26 -2.45 -11.98 6.22
N GLU A 27 -1.19 -11.79 6.63
CA GLU A 27 -0.75 -10.59 7.35
C GLU A 27 -0.77 -9.37 6.45
N ASP A 28 -0.28 -9.50 5.21
CA ASP A 28 -0.31 -8.42 4.24
C ASP A 28 -1.77 -8.01 3.94
N HIS A 29 -2.70 -8.98 3.85
CA HIS A 29 -4.14 -8.72 3.70
C HIS A 29 -4.75 -8.05 4.93
N LYS A 30 -4.40 -8.51 6.14
CA LYS A 30 -4.82 -7.89 7.41
C LYS A 30 -4.37 -6.43 7.47
N ASN A 31 -3.12 -6.16 7.13
CA ASN A 31 -2.55 -4.81 7.15
C ASN A 31 -3.22 -3.90 6.10
N ALA A 32 -3.51 -4.42 4.90
CA ALA A 32 -4.28 -3.68 3.91
C ALA A 32 -5.70 -3.36 4.39
N ARG A 33 -6.34 -4.28 5.13
CA ARG A 33 -7.66 -4.05 5.72
C ARG A 33 -7.62 -2.94 6.78
N ILE A 34 -6.67 -3.00 7.72
CA ILE A 34 -6.46 -1.97 8.75
C ILE A 34 -6.20 -0.61 8.11
N LEU A 35 -5.35 -0.58 7.08
CA LEU A 35 -5.07 0.64 6.32
C LEU A 35 -6.34 1.21 5.68
N GLY A 36 -7.10 0.38 4.97
CA GLY A 36 -8.34 0.79 4.32
C GLY A 36 -9.36 1.36 5.31
N GLU A 37 -9.59 0.67 6.42
CA GLU A 37 -10.50 1.11 7.48
C GLU A 37 -10.03 2.42 8.13
N GLY A 38 -8.73 2.56 8.39
CA GLY A 38 -8.16 3.79 8.92
C GLY A 38 -8.33 4.99 7.97
N LEU A 39 -8.12 4.76 6.67
CA LEU A 39 -8.27 5.78 5.63
C LEU A 39 -9.74 6.18 5.40
N ALA A 40 -10.67 5.22 5.47
CA ALA A 40 -12.11 5.48 5.33
C ALA A 40 -12.66 6.43 6.42
N ASN A 41 -11.95 6.57 7.55
CA ASN A 41 -12.29 7.48 8.64
C ASN A 41 -11.71 8.90 8.48
N ILE A 42 -11.04 9.20 7.36
CA ILE A 42 -10.43 10.51 7.09
C ILE A 42 -11.34 11.31 6.15
N SER A 43 -11.77 12.50 6.61
CA SER A 43 -12.55 13.43 5.78
C SER A 43 -11.79 13.80 4.51
N GLY A 44 -12.48 13.82 3.36
CA GLY A 44 -11.88 14.12 2.06
C GLY A 44 -11.22 12.92 1.37
N ILE A 45 -11.20 11.75 2.01
CA ILE A 45 -10.69 10.50 1.44
C ILE A 45 -11.83 9.49 1.32
N LYS A 46 -11.99 8.95 0.12
CA LYS A 46 -12.95 7.87 -0.14
C LYS A 46 -12.24 6.55 -0.35
N VAL A 47 -12.65 5.53 0.41
CA VAL A 47 -12.15 4.16 0.28
C VAL A 47 -13.34 3.23 0.11
N ASP A 48 -13.28 2.34 -0.87
CA ASP A 48 -14.25 1.25 -1.00
C ASP A 48 -13.70 0.01 -0.27
N LEU A 49 -14.18 -0.23 0.94
CA LEU A 49 -13.73 -1.35 1.77
C LEU A 49 -14.09 -2.72 1.20
N GLU A 50 -15.12 -2.83 0.35
CA GLU A 50 -15.53 -4.11 -0.25
C GLU A 50 -14.52 -4.58 -1.31
N THR A 51 -13.75 -3.65 -1.87
CA THR A 51 -12.72 -3.94 -2.88
C THR A 51 -11.40 -4.42 -2.29
N ILE A 52 -11.21 -4.30 -0.96
CA ILE A 52 -9.97 -4.71 -0.28
C ILE A 52 -10.05 -6.20 0.06
N GLN A 53 -9.69 -7.02 -0.91
CA GLN A 53 -9.72 -8.49 -0.80
C GLN A 53 -8.33 -9.12 -0.57
N THR A 54 -7.26 -8.38 -0.86
CA THR A 54 -5.87 -8.83 -0.76
C THR A 54 -4.99 -7.74 -0.14
N ASN A 55 -3.77 -7.51 -0.66
CA ASN A 55 -2.79 -6.59 -0.13
C ASN A 55 -2.84 -5.18 -0.77
N MET A 56 -3.88 -4.86 -1.54
CA MET A 56 -3.98 -3.58 -2.26
C MET A 56 -5.11 -2.72 -1.68
N VAL A 57 -4.80 -1.45 -1.44
CA VAL A 57 -5.77 -0.43 -1.03
C VAL A 57 -5.78 0.67 -2.07
N TYR A 58 -6.98 0.94 -2.60
CA TYR A 58 -7.23 2.09 -3.46
C TYR A 58 -8.05 3.11 -2.68
N PHE A 59 -7.66 4.38 -2.77
CA PHE A 59 -8.44 5.47 -2.22
C PHE A 59 -8.47 6.65 -3.18
N ASP A 60 -9.52 7.44 -3.08
CA ASP A 60 -9.78 8.60 -3.92
C ASP A 60 -9.65 9.89 -3.12
N LEU A 61 -8.94 10.85 -3.69
CA LEU A 61 -8.69 12.19 -3.15
C LEU A 61 -9.68 13.22 -3.67
N GLN A 62 -10.67 12.85 -4.50
CA GLN A 62 -11.58 13.80 -5.15
C GLN A 62 -12.23 14.80 -4.18
N GLU A 63 -12.56 14.37 -2.96
CA GLU A 63 -13.17 15.21 -1.92
C GLU A 63 -12.16 16.02 -1.09
N SER A 64 -10.86 15.75 -1.23
CA SER A 64 -9.79 16.49 -0.55
C SER A 64 -9.39 17.79 -1.28
N GLY A 65 -9.88 18.01 -2.51
CA GLY A 65 -9.46 19.14 -3.35
C GLY A 65 -8.03 19.03 -3.90
N MET A 66 -7.35 17.90 -3.67
CA MET A 66 -6.03 17.61 -4.21
C MET A 66 -6.08 16.52 -5.28
N ASP A 67 -5.19 16.62 -6.26
CA ASP A 67 -4.87 15.53 -7.17
C ASP A 67 -3.65 14.71 -6.70
N THR A 68 -3.36 13.62 -7.40
CA THR A 68 -2.20 12.77 -7.11
C THR A 68 -0.85 13.49 -7.22
N TYR A 69 -0.74 14.52 -8.08
CA TYR A 69 0.51 15.28 -8.28
C TYR A 69 0.78 16.24 -7.11
N GLN A 70 -0.27 16.71 -6.44
CA GLN A 70 -0.16 17.53 -5.22
C GLN A 70 0.03 16.66 -3.97
N PHE A 71 -0.67 15.53 -3.89
CA PHE A 71 -0.70 14.69 -2.70
C PHE A 71 0.56 13.84 -2.52
N LEU A 72 1.03 13.15 -3.56
CA LEU A 72 2.16 12.22 -3.44
C LEU A 72 3.48 12.88 -3.00
N PRO A 73 3.84 14.10 -3.47
CA PRO A 73 5.01 14.79 -2.94
C PRO A 73 4.89 15.16 -1.46
N LYS A 74 3.68 15.44 -0.95
CA LYS A 74 3.45 15.66 0.49
C LYS A 74 3.65 14.36 1.27
N LEU A 75 3.12 13.25 0.75
CA LEU A 75 3.26 11.93 1.37
C LEU A 75 4.72 11.46 1.41
N ALA A 76 5.48 11.73 0.34
CA ALA A 76 6.91 11.40 0.25
C ALA A 76 7.77 12.10 1.32
N LYS A 77 7.36 13.27 1.84
CA LYS A 77 8.05 13.94 2.96
C LYS A 77 8.00 13.14 4.26
N TYR A 78 7.04 12.22 4.38
CA TYR A 78 6.94 11.26 5.48
C TYR A 78 7.65 9.93 5.16
N ASN A 79 8.43 9.86 4.08
CA ASN A 79 9.04 8.63 3.54
C ASN A 79 8.03 7.54 3.16
N ILE A 80 6.79 7.93 2.83
CA ILE A 80 5.74 7.01 2.38
C ILE A 80 5.55 7.18 0.87
N LEU A 81 5.58 6.06 0.15
CA LEU A 81 5.45 6.04 -1.30
C LEU A 81 4.13 5.36 -1.71
N GLY A 82 3.46 5.96 -2.68
CA GLY A 82 2.23 5.43 -3.26
C GLY A 82 2.25 5.53 -4.79
N SER A 83 1.47 4.68 -5.45
CA SER A 83 1.37 4.68 -6.90
C SER A 83 0.15 5.52 -7.34
N PRO A 84 0.34 6.54 -8.20
CA PRO A 84 -0.79 7.33 -8.69
C PRO A 84 -1.66 6.51 -9.65
N ARG A 85 -2.96 6.73 -9.55
CA ARG A 85 -3.99 6.38 -10.53
C ARG A 85 -4.70 7.70 -10.89
N PRO A 86 -4.10 8.51 -11.77
CA PRO A 86 -4.56 9.87 -12.01
C PRO A 86 -6.04 9.94 -12.46
N PRO A 87 -6.73 11.06 -12.18
CA PRO A 87 -6.19 12.26 -11.53
C PRO A 87 -6.14 12.18 -10.00
N THR A 88 -7.05 11.47 -9.35
CA THR A 88 -7.28 11.58 -7.89
C THR A 88 -7.12 10.28 -7.11
N LYS A 89 -6.95 9.13 -7.77
CA LYS A 89 -6.84 7.85 -7.07
C LYS A 89 -5.39 7.52 -6.74
N VAL A 90 -5.17 6.89 -5.60
CA VAL A 90 -3.85 6.40 -5.17
C VAL A 90 -3.99 4.92 -4.81
N ARG A 91 -2.95 4.14 -5.13
CA ARG A 91 -2.81 2.75 -4.72
C ARG A 91 -1.65 2.59 -3.73
N LEU A 92 -1.94 2.02 -2.58
CA LEU A 92 -0.97 1.49 -1.63
C LEU A 92 -1.00 -0.03 -1.64
N VAL A 93 0.16 -0.65 -1.42
CA VAL A 93 0.34 -2.10 -1.47
C VAL A 93 1.13 -2.53 -0.24
N THR A 94 0.56 -3.40 0.58
CA THR A 94 1.25 -4.01 1.73
C THR A 94 2.05 -5.23 1.28
N HIS A 95 3.15 -5.50 1.96
CA HIS A 95 4.03 -6.65 1.70
C HIS A 95 4.87 -6.95 2.94
N TYR A 96 5.70 -8.00 2.89
CA TYR A 96 6.58 -8.44 3.98
C TYR A 96 7.37 -7.36 4.72
N GLY A 97 7.74 -6.28 4.05
CA GLY A 97 8.54 -5.21 4.65
C GLY A 97 7.71 -4.15 5.38
N ILE A 98 6.39 -4.30 5.46
CA ILE A 98 5.47 -3.31 6.02
C ILE A 98 4.82 -3.88 7.27
N SER A 99 5.20 -3.32 8.41
CA SER A 99 4.68 -3.67 9.73
C SER A 99 3.32 -3.02 10.01
N GLU A 100 2.63 -3.44 11.07
CA GLU A 100 1.38 -2.81 11.50
C GLU A 100 1.63 -1.36 11.98
N GLU A 101 2.79 -1.11 12.58
CA GLU A 101 3.24 0.22 12.99
C GLU A 101 3.39 1.17 11.79
N ASP A 102 3.92 0.68 10.67
CA ASP A 102 4.00 1.46 9.42
C ASP A 102 2.61 1.82 8.88
N ILE A 103 1.62 0.93 9.05
CA ILE A 103 0.23 1.21 8.69
C ILE A 103 -0.32 2.38 9.52
N TYR A 104 -0.17 2.35 10.84
CA TYR A 104 -0.65 3.43 11.70
C TYR A 104 0.08 4.76 11.44
N ALA A 105 1.39 4.71 11.21
CA ALA A 105 2.17 5.88 10.82
C ALA A 105 1.66 6.46 9.49
N THR A 106 1.33 5.60 8.52
CA THR A 106 0.77 5.99 7.23
C THR A 106 -0.59 6.65 7.36
N ILE A 107 -1.51 6.06 8.13
CA ILE A 107 -2.84 6.63 8.39
C ILE A 107 -2.71 8.02 9.02
N LYS A 108 -1.81 8.16 10.00
CA LYS A 108 -1.56 9.44 10.67
C LYS A 108 -1.05 10.51 9.70
N ALA A 109 -0.04 10.20 8.89
CA ALA A 109 0.52 11.13 7.91
C ALA A 109 -0.53 11.57 6.88
N ILE A 110 -1.31 10.63 6.36
CA ILE A 110 -2.37 10.93 5.38
C ILE A 110 -3.46 11.81 6.01
N LYS A 111 -3.83 11.57 7.27
CA LYS A 111 -4.79 12.42 8.00
C LYS A 111 -4.27 13.84 8.20
N GLU A 112 -2.98 14.01 8.47
CA GLU A 112 -2.35 15.34 8.58
C GLU A 112 -2.32 16.07 7.24
N ILE A 113 -2.10 15.35 6.13
CA ILE A 113 -2.12 15.92 4.78
C ILE A 113 -3.54 16.34 4.37
N ALA A 114 -4.56 15.53 4.66
CA ALA A 114 -5.95 15.77 4.26
C ALA A 114 -6.68 16.85 5.09
N LYS A 115 -6.17 17.19 6.28
CA LYS A 115 -6.73 18.26 7.14
C LYS A 115 -6.43 19.68 6.66
N ASN A 116 -5.50 19.85 5.72
CA ASN A 116 -5.08 21.13 5.16
C ASN A 116 -5.54 21.25 3.71
#